data_AF-A0A662WUA4-F1
#
_entry.id   AF-A0A662WUA4-F1
#
_cell.length_a   1.000
_cell.length_b   1.000
_cell.length_c   1.000
_cell.angle_alpha   90.00
_cell.angle_beta   90.00
_cell.angle_gamma   90.00
#
_symmetry.space_group_name_H-M   'P 1'
#
loop_
_entity.id
_entity.type
_entity.pdbx_description
1 polymer ?
#
loop_
_entity_poly.entity_id
_entity_poly.type
_entity_poly.pdbx_seq_one_letter_code
_entity_poly.pdbx_strand_id
1 'polypeptide(L)'
;SQIYGRAVEYEGVYAFMYSWYMPKDETLPGLGHRHDWEAAVVWIDDITLAEPNIIALSASAHSGYNVYYPPSSSYLDGDSAKIDYSSSYIVIDHSLAATSDTGETQDLIMWDQLTTAAQTALEDTDFGSANVPFKEANFETKLANAYYA
;
A
#
# COMPACT_ATOMS: atom_id res chain seq x y z
N SER A 1 13.69 -0.08 -8.99
CA SER A 1 12.61 0.15 -8.01
C SER A 1 11.57 -0.93 -8.19
N GLN A 2 10.79 -1.29 -7.17
CA GLN A 2 9.86 -2.43 -7.21
C GLN A 2 8.57 -2.08 -6.46
N ILE A 3 7.44 -2.50 -7.00
CA ILE A 3 6.13 -2.50 -6.31
C ILE A 3 5.62 -3.94 -6.23
N TYR A 4 5.05 -4.31 -5.10
CA TYR A 4 4.44 -5.61 -4.85
C TYR A 4 2.92 -5.47 -4.86
N GLY A 5 2.20 -6.43 -5.45
CA GLY A 5 0.74 -6.41 -5.51
C GLY A 5 0.10 -7.64 -4.91
N ARG A 6 -1.05 -7.50 -4.26
CA ARG A 6 -1.94 -8.61 -3.90
C ARG A 6 -3.38 -8.16 -3.99
N ALA A 7 -4.23 -8.96 -4.63
CA ALA A 7 -5.62 -8.60 -4.88
C ALA A 7 -6.57 -9.70 -4.41
N VAL A 8 -7.73 -9.29 -3.90
CA VAL A 8 -8.78 -10.21 -3.41
C VAL A 8 -10.14 -9.50 -3.45
N GLU A 9 -11.20 -10.28 -3.60
CA GLU A 9 -12.56 -9.80 -3.28
C GLU A 9 -12.69 -9.62 -1.76
N TYR A 10 -13.24 -8.50 -1.33
CA TYR A 10 -13.39 -8.15 0.09
C TYR A 10 -14.67 -7.35 0.28
N GLU A 11 -15.59 -7.85 1.11
CA GLU A 11 -16.86 -7.17 1.46
C GLU A 11 -17.67 -6.69 0.22
N GLY A 12 -17.71 -7.52 -0.83
CA GLY A 12 -18.50 -7.28 -2.05
C GLY A 12 -17.88 -6.32 -3.06
N VAL A 13 -16.62 -5.93 -2.87
CA VAL A 13 -15.82 -5.13 -3.81
C VAL A 13 -14.44 -5.77 -4.00
N TYR A 14 -13.62 -5.24 -4.91
CA TYR A 14 -12.27 -5.78 -5.15
C TYR A 14 -11.20 -4.88 -4.54
N ALA A 15 -10.34 -5.47 -3.72
CA ALA A 15 -9.20 -4.79 -3.10
C ALA A 15 -7.92 -5.10 -3.88
N PHE A 16 -7.21 -4.07 -4.33
CA PHE A 16 -5.86 -4.18 -4.87
C PHE A 16 -4.88 -3.51 -3.92
N MET A 17 -4.17 -4.30 -3.11
CA MET A 17 -3.11 -3.80 -2.25
C MET A 17 -1.80 -3.72 -3.04
N TYR A 18 -1.22 -2.54 -3.07
CA TYR A 18 0.11 -2.26 -3.58
C TYR A 18 1.04 -1.89 -2.43
N SER A 19 2.25 -2.41 -2.44
CA SER A 19 3.19 -2.22 -1.34
C SER A 19 4.61 -1.97 -1.83
N TRP A 20 5.34 -1.15 -1.06
CA TRP A 20 6.71 -0.76 -1.32
C TRP A 20 7.59 -1.08 -0.13
N TYR A 21 8.83 -1.44 -0.44
CA TYR A 21 9.89 -1.61 0.55
C TYR A 21 10.94 -0.52 0.39
N MET A 22 11.26 0.14 1.50
CA MET A 22 12.37 1.07 1.59
C MET A 22 13.44 0.49 2.53
N PRO A 23 14.75 0.65 2.22
CA PRO A 23 15.81 0.08 3.07
C PRO A 23 15.86 0.63 4.50
N LYS A 24 15.30 1.81 4.73
CA LYS A 24 15.22 2.50 6.02
C LYS A 24 14.07 3.51 6.01
N ASP A 25 13.51 3.75 7.19
CA ASP A 25 12.74 4.93 7.52
C ASP A 25 13.62 5.78 8.43
N GLU A 26 14.07 6.95 7.97
CA GLU A 26 14.93 7.83 8.78
C GLU A 26 14.71 9.28 8.36
N THR A 27 14.08 10.07 9.24
CA THR A 27 13.71 11.46 8.96
C THR A 27 14.76 12.46 9.44
N LEU A 28 15.52 12.10 10.47
CA LEU A 28 16.68 12.86 10.97
C LEU A 28 17.85 11.91 11.24
N PRO A 29 19.11 12.37 11.15
CA PRO A 29 20.26 11.51 11.37
C PRO A 29 20.20 10.74 12.70
N GLY A 30 20.10 9.42 12.61
CA GLY A 30 20.01 8.51 13.76
C GLY A 30 18.62 8.40 14.41
N LEU A 31 17.59 9.04 13.86
CA LEU A 31 16.20 8.96 14.34
C LEU A 31 15.33 8.32 13.25
N GLY A 32 15.04 7.05 13.46
CA GLY A 32 14.27 6.19 12.54
C GLY A 32 14.58 4.71 12.78
N HIS A 33 14.27 3.87 11.81
CA HIS A 33 14.53 2.44 11.85
C HIS A 33 15.01 1.86 10.51
N ARG A 34 15.68 0.71 10.60
CA ARG A 34 16.02 -0.10 9.43
C ARG A 34 14.73 -0.74 8.91
N HIS A 35 14.64 -0.81 7.58
CA HIS A 35 13.47 -1.29 6.84
C HIS A 35 12.27 -0.38 6.97
N ASP A 36 11.49 -0.35 5.90
CA ASP A 36 10.15 0.20 5.92
C ASP A 36 9.29 -0.53 4.90
N TRP A 37 8.02 -0.69 5.25
CA TRP A 37 7.01 -1.36 4.44
C TRP A 37 5.73 -0.55 4.50
N GLU A 38 5.38 0.04 3.37
CA GLU A 38 4.17 0.83 3.22
C GLU A 38 3.24 0.16 2.21
N ALA A 39 1.93 0.42 2.32
CA ALA A 39 0.93 -0.08 1.38
C ALA A 39 -0.22 0.88 1.14
N ALA A 40 -0.66 0.93 -0.12
CA ALA A 40 -1.91 1.54 -0.53
C ALA A 40 -2.89 0.46 -1.00
N VAL A 41 -4.18 0.63 -0.71
CA VAL A 41 -5.26 -0.22 -1.24
C VAL A 41 -6.12 0.61 -2.17
N VAL A 42 -6.25 0.16 -3.42
CA VAL A 42 -7.20 0.69 -4.38
C VAL A 42 -8.42 -0.21 -4.36
N TRP A 43 -9.58 0.36 -4.05
CA TRP A 43 -10.85 -0.35 -3.99
C TRP A 43 -11.63 -0.12 -5.27
N ILE A 44 -11.99 -1.21 -5.94
CA ILE A 44 -12.74 -1.22 -7.20
C ILE A 44 -14.12 -1.80 -6.95
N ASP A 45 -15.17 -1.18 -7.50
CA ASP A 45 -16.54 -1.65 -7.35
C ASP A 45 -16.76 -3.10 -7.82
N ASP A 46 -16.62 -3.37 -9.11
CA ASP A 46 -16.84 -4.67 -9.74
C ASP A 46 -15.95 -4.79 -10.96
N ILE A 47 -14.93 -5.65 -10.85
CA ILE A 47 -13.95 -5.92 -11.89
C ILE A 47 -14.53 -6.67 -13.10
N THR A 48 -15.77 -7.12 -13.04
CA THR A 48 -16.47 -7.78 -14.16
C THR A 48 -17.17 -6.78 -15.09
N LEU A 49 -17.28 -5.52 -14.68
CA LEU A 49 -17.82 -4.44 -15.52
C LEU A 49 -16.89 -4.13 -16.70
N ALA A 50 -17.48 -3.60 -17.77
CA ALA A 50 -16.69 -3.12 -18.92
C ALA A 50 -15.78 -1.95 -18.54
N GLU A 51 -16.22 -1.12 -17.59
CA GLU A 51 -15.49 0.02 -17.04
C GLU A 51 -15.64 -0.01 -15.51
N PRO A 52 -14.77 -0.75 -14.79
CA PRO A 52 -14.73 -0.75 -13.33
C PRO A 52 -14.33 0.62 -12.79
N ASN A 53 -14.84 1.01 -11.62
CA ASN A 53 -14.59 2.31 -11.01
C ASN A 53 -13.72 2.17 -9.75
N ILE A 54 -12.74 3.06 -9.60
CA ILE A 54 -12.07 3.28 -8.31
C ILE A 54 -13.07 4.00 -7.39
N ILE A 55 -13.51 3.30 -6.35
CA ILE A 55 -14.48 3.82 -5.40
C ILE A 55 -13.83 4.40 -4.14
N ALA A 56 -12.68 3.85 -3.72
CA ALA A 56 -11.93 4.33 -2.56
C ALA A 56 -10.42 4.13 -2.76
N LEU A 57 -9.65 4.94 -2.04
CA LEU A 57 -8.22 4.75 -1.82
C LEU A 57 -7.95 4.70 -0.32
N SER A 58 -7.05 3.82 0.10
CA SER A 58 -6.56 3.76 1.48
C SER A 58 -5.03 3.75 1.46
N ALA A 59 -4.38 4.69 2.14
CA ALA A 59 -2.93 4.82 2.17
C ALA A 59 -2.41 4.61 3.60
N SER A 60 -1.43 3.73 3.80
CA SER A 60 -0.91 3.43 5.14
C SER A 60 -0.29 4.66 5.80
N ALA A 61 -0.62 4.86 7.07
CA ALA A 61 0.00 5.88 7.90
C ALA A 61 0.23 5.30 9.29
N HIS A 62 1.48 4.90 9.53
CA HIS A 62 1.92 4.22 10.74
C HIS A 62 1.09 2.94 11.00
N SER A 63 0.32 2.91 12.10
CA SER A 63 -0.49 1.76 12.49
C SER A 63 -1.86 1.68 11.78
N GLY A 64 -2.24 2.70 11.01
CA GLY A 64 -3.56 2.80 10.38
C GLY A 64 -3.51 3.14 8.89
N TYR A 65 -4.65 3.60 8.37
CA TYR A 65 -4.81 4.02 6.99
C TYR A 65 -5.54 5.36 6.91
N ASN A 66 -5.05 6.24 6.05
CA ASN A 66 -5.81 7.38 5.55
C ASN A 66 -6.78 6.88 4.48
N VAL A 67 -8.08 7.07 4.70
CA VAL A 67 -9.14 6.62 3.78
C VAL A 67 -9.68 7.80 2.98
N TYR A 68 -9.82 7.60 1.66
CA TYR A 68 -10.36 8.57 0.72
C TYR A 68 -11.55 7.94 -0.02
N TYR A 69 -12.77 8.22 0.46
CA TYR A 69 -14.01 7.65 -0.07
C TYR A 69 -15.12 8.72 -0.22
N PRO A 70 -15.56 9.05 -1.45
CA PRO A 70 -14.87 8.75 -2.71
C PRO A 70 -13.54 9.52 -2.80
N PRO A 71 -12.54 9.05 -3.57
CA PRO A 71 -11.30 9.79 -3.73
C PRO A 71 -11.53 11.05 -4.58
N SER A 72 -10.79 12.12 -4.27
CA SER A 72 -10.75 13.29 -5.16
C SER A 72 -10.20 12.88 -6.52
N SER A 73 -10.80 13.37 -7.61
CA SER A 73 -10.28 13.15 -8.96
C SER A 73 -8.86 13.70 -9.13
N SER A 74 -8.45 14.66 -8.29
CA SER A 74 -7.06 15.15 -8.28
C SER A 74 -6.05 14.09 -7.86
N TYR A 75 -6.47 13.03 -7.16
CA TYR A 75 -5.62 11.92 -6.72
C TYR A 75 -5.49 10.81 -7.76
N LEU A 76 -6.12 10.96 -8.93
CA LEU A 76 -6.11 9.99 -10.00
C LEU A 76 -5.47 10.60 -11.26
N ASP A 77 -4.78 9.76 -12.02
CA ASP A 77 -4.38 10.01 -13.41
C ASP A 77 -4.90 8.85 -14.27
N GLY A 78 -6.07 9.04 -14.87
CA GLY A 78 -6.87 7.93 -15.39
C GLY A 78 -7.20 6.93 -14.28
N ASP A 79 -6.82 5.67 -14.48
CA ASP A 79 -7.02 4.58 -13.51
C ASP A 79 -5.84 4.41 -12.55
N SER A 80 -4.89 5.36 -12.52
CA SER A 80 -3.72 5.32 -11.64
C SER A 80 -3.91 6.20 -10.43
N ALA A 81 -3.92 5.59 -9.24
CA ALA A 81 -3.88 6.32 -7.98
C ALA A 81 -2.51 6.98 -7.76
N LYS A 82 -2.50 8.25 -7.34
CA LYS A 82 -1.30 9.01 -7.03
C LYS A 82 -1.08 9.03 -5.52
N ILE A 83 0.05 8.45 -5.11
CA ILE A 83 0.43 8.24 -3.72
C ILE A 83 1.76 8.96 -3.46
N ASP A 84 1.80 9.75 -2.39
CA ASP A 84 3.00 10.37 -1.86
C ASP A 84 3.56 9.52 -0.71
N TYR A 85 4.89 9.43 -0.65
CA TYR A 85 5.63 8.84 0.46
C TYR A 85 6.46 9.96 1.10
N SER A 86 6.05 10.41 2.28
CA SER A 86 6.63 11.57 2.92
C SER A 86 6.62 11.47 4.43
N SER A 87 7.35 12.38 5.06
CA SER A 87 7.46 12.54 6.50
C SER A 87 7.37 14.02 6.87
N SER A 88 7.19 14.32 8.16
CA SER A 88 7.15 15.71 8.64
C SER A 88 8.06 15.90 9.86
N TYR A 89 8.49 17.13 10.13
CA TYR A 89 9.32 17.41 11.31
C TYR A 89 8.66 17.06 12.66
N ILE A 90 7.34 16.86 12.69
CA ILE A 90 6.56 16.52 13.89
C ILE A 90 6.34 15.01 13.99
N VAL A 91 6.34 14.31 12.86
CA VAL A 91 6.10 12.87 12.73
C VAL A 91 7.36 12.22 12.18
N ILE A 92 8.09 11.56 13.07
CA ILE A 92 9.45 11.07 12.82
C ILE A 92 9.55 9.89 11.86
N ASP A 93 8.45 9.23 11.53
CA ASP A 93 8.41 8.09 10.61
C ASP A 93 7.68 8.52 9.32
N HIS A 94 7.98 7.84 8.21
CA HIS A 94 7.29 8.08 6.94
C HIS A 94 5.87 7.52 6.97
N SER A 95 5.07 7.95 5.99
CA SER A 95 3.72 7.45 5.74
C SER A 95 3.35 7.68 4.29
N LEU A 96 2.26 7.04 3.86
CA LEU A 96 1.62 7.30 2.59
C LEU A 96 0.41 8.22 2.71
N ALA A 97 0.20 9.02 1.67
CA ALA A 97 -1.00 9.81 1.48
C ALA A 97 -1.40 9.88 0.01
N ALA A 98 -2.69 10.08 -0.28
CA ALA A 98 -3.10 10.44 -1.63
C ALA A 98 -2.63 11.87 -1.96
N THR A 99 -2.16 12.10 -3.20
CA THR A 99 -1.57 13.37 -3.60
C THR A 99 -2.05 13.85 -4.97
N SER A 100 -2.05 15.17 -5.18
CA SER A 100 -2.27 15.75 -6.50
C SER A 100 -1.05 15.69 -7.41
N ASP A 101 0.13 15.47 -6.83
CA ASP A 101 1.40 15.54 -7.55
C ASP A 101 1.65 14.27 -8.37
N THR A 102 2.28 14.44 -9.53
CA THR A 102 2.63 13.31 -10.39
C THR A 102 3.82 12.56 -9.80
N GLY A 103 3.66 11.25 -9.61
CA GLY A 103 4.71 10.35 -9.15
C GLY A 103 5.38 9.56 -10.28
N GLU A 104 6.11 8.53 -9.90
CA GLU A 104 6.75 7.55 -10.79
C GLU A 104 6.09 6.18 -10.68
N THR A 105 6.30 5.33 -11.69
CA THR A 105 5.87 3.92 -11.68
C THR A 105 7.06 2.99 -11.47
N GLN A 106 6.78 1.77 -11.02
CA GLN A 106 7.77 0.73 -10.77
C GLN A 106 7.30 -0.59 -11.40
N ASP A 107 8.24 -1.50 -11.67
CA ASP A 107 7.88 -2.83 -12.13
C ASP A 107 7.07 -3.55 -11.05
N LEU A 108 5.91 -4.07 -11.43
CA LEU A 108 4.99 -4.76 -10.54
C LEU A 108 5.27 -6.28 -10.54
N ILE A 109 5.30 -6.87 -9.35
CA ILE A 109 5.19 -8.31 -9.17
C ILE A 109 4.06 -8.63 -8.20
N MET A 110 3.13 -9.47 -8.64
CA MET A 110 2.01 -9.90 -7.80
C MET A 110 2.45 -11.03 -6.85
N TRP A 111 1.78 -11.15 -5.71
CA TRP A 111 2.05 -12.17 -4.69
C TRP A 111 2.05 -13.57 -5.28
N ASP A 112 1.10 -13.87 -6.15
CA ASP A 112 0.93 -15.16 -6.84
C ASP A 112 1.95 -15.40 -7.96
N GLN A 113 2.64 -14.36 -8.41
CA GLN A 113 3.75 -14.44 -9.39
C GLN A 113 5.11 -14.68 -8.72
N LEU A 114 5.21 -14.45 -7.41
CA LEU A 114 6.44 -14.72 -6.67
C LEU A 114 6.73 -16.22 -6.61
N THR A 115 8.01 -16.58 -6.64
CA THR A 115 8.42 -17.96 -6.33
C THR A 115 8.03 -18.31 -4.90
N THR A 116 7.78 -19.59 -4.63
CA THR A 116 7.54 -20.07 -3.25
C THR A 116 8.65 -19.64 -2.29
N ALA A 117 9.92 -19.66 -2.73
CA ALA A 117 11.03 -19.21 -1.89
C ALA A 117 10.92 -17.73 -1.51
N ALA A 118 10.47 -16.86 -2.42
CA ALA A 118 10.26 -15.45 -2.14
C ALA A 118 9.04 -15.22 -1.22
N GLN A 119 7.95 -15.96 -1.43
CA GLN A 119 6.79 -15.92 -0.54
C GLN A 119 7.17 -16.34 0.88
N THR A 120 7.86 -17.47 1.05
CA THR A 120 8.36 -17.94 2.35
C THR A 120 9.30 -16.91 3.00
N ALA A 121 10.21 -16.32 2.23
CA ALA A 121 11.10 -15.30 2.77
C ALA A 121 10.32 -14.06 3.27
N LEU A 122 9.33 -13.59 2.54
CA LEU A 122 8.49 -12.47 2.97
C LEU A 122 7.59 -12.82 4.16
N GLU A 123 7.18 -14.08 4.28
CA GLU A 123 6.39 -14.55 5.41
C GLU A 123 7.21 -14.55 6.71
N ASP A 124 8.41 -15.12 6.64
CA ASP A 124 9.20 -15.51 7.81
C ASP A 124 10.26 -14.48 8.23
N THR A 125 10.65 -13.56 7.35
CA THR A 125 11.72 -12.60 7.66
C THR A 125 11.26 -11.56 8.68
N ASP A 126 12.09 -11.36 9.71
CA ASP A 126 11.95 -10.27 10.67
C ASP A 126 12.54 -8.97 10.08
N PHE A 127 11.66 -8.02 9.76
CA PHE A 127 12.02 -6.69 9.27
C PHE A 127 12.08 -5.65 10.41
N GLY A 128 12.20 -6.09 11.66
CA GLY A 128 12.29 -5.23 12.84
C GLY A 128 10.99 -4.47 13.08
N SER A 129 11.04 -3.14 12.93
CA SER A 129 9.86 -2.28 13.10
C SER A 129 8.88 -2.35 11.91
N ALA A 130 9.36 -2.74 10.73
CA ALA A 130 8.56 -2.80 9.52
C ALA A 130 7.89 -4.18 9.36
N ASN A 131 6.72 -4.21 8.72
CA ASN A 131 5.94 -5.43 8.54
C ASN A 131 5.43 -5.54 7.10
N VAL A 132 5.70 -6.66 6.43
CA VAL A 132 5.16 -6.94 5.09
C VAL A 132 3.63 -6.94 5.16
N PRO A 133 2.90 -6.03 4.48
CA PRO A 133 1.47 -5.87 4.69
C PRO A 133 0.62 -6.89 3.91
N PHE A 134 1.18 -7.45 2.83
CA PHE A 134 0.50 -8.37 1.92
C PHE A 134 0.85 -9.85 2.12
N LYS A 135 1.63 -10.18 3.16
CA LYS A 135 1.93 -11.58 3.53
C LYS A 135 0.71 -12.26 4.15
N GLU A 136 0.68 -13.59 4.18
CA GLU A 136 -0.50 -14.34 4.66
C GLU A 136 -0.89 -13.96 6.09
N ALA A 137 0.07 -13.88 7.00
CA ALA A 137 -0.22 -13.53 8.40
C ALA A 137 -0.82 -12.13 8.61
N ASN A 138 -0.68 -11.21 7.66
CA ASN A 138 -1.04 -9.80 7.82
C ASN A 138 -2.18 -9.35 6.90
N PHE A 139 -2.34 -9.97 5.73
CA PHE A 139 -3.11 -9.41 4.61
C PHE A 139 -4.57 -9.12 4.99
N GLU A 140 -5.28 -10.07 5.59
CA GLU A 140 -6.67 -9.89 5.98
C GLU A 140 -6.85 -8.79 7.03
N THR A 141 -5.97 -8.73 8.04
CA THR A 141 -6.01 -7.68 9.07
C THR A 141 -5.73 -6.31 8.46
N LYS A 142 -4.78 -6.23 7.52
CA LYS A 142 -4.45 -4.99 6.83
C LYS A 142 -5.58 -4.52 5.92
N LEU A 143 -6.27 -5.42 5.24
CA LEU A 143 -7.48 -5.10 4.48
C LEU A 143 -8.59 -4.57 5.38
N ALA A 144 -8.85 -5.21 6.52
CA ALA A 144 -9.87 -4.75 7.47
C ALA A 144 -9.57 -3.34 8.00
N ASN A 145 -8.30 -3.05 8.31
CA ASN A 145 -7.89 -1.72 8.76
C ASN A 145 -7.95 -0.65 7.64
N ALA A 146 -7.82 -1.08 6.39
CA ALA A 146 -7.86 -0.21 5.23
C ALA A 146 -9.27 -0.04 4.66
N TYR A 147 -10.24 -0.86 5.06
CA TYR A 147 -11.58 -0.86 4.50
C TYR A 147 -12.26 0.50 4.71
N TYR A 148 -12.92 0.99 3.68
CA TYR A 148 -13.38 2.38 3.60
C TYR A 148 -14.76 2.63 4.23
N ALA A 149 -15.42 1.58 4.72
CA ALA A 149 -16.79 1.63 5.26
C ALA A 149 -16.87 1.16 6.72
#